data_AF-A0A522WYW4-F1
#
_entry.id   AF-A0A522WYW4-F1
#
_cell.length_a   1.000
_cell.length_b   1.000
_cell.length_c   1.000
_cell.angle_alpha   90.00
_cell.angle_beta   90.00
_cell.angle_gamma   90.00
#
_symmetry.space_group_name_H-M   'P 1'
#
loop_
_entity.id
_entity.type
_entity.pdbx_description
1 polymer ?
#
loop_
_entity_poly.entity_id
_entity_poly.type
_entity_poly.pdbx_seq_one_letter_code
_entity_poly.pdbx_strand_id
1 'polypeptide(L)'
;MKRGPGATVAGLMVIIATMIGLVIGSVPLYRAFCKATGIGGPPKQVAAASELVSERMVTIRFDASVAKGLAWRFTPQVREMRVRLGEDTLAVFTATNLSEQPVTGNAVFNATPDKIGRYVAKIQCFCFTEQVLQPGETVEMPVTFV
;
A
#
# COMPACT_ATOMS: atom_id res chain seq x y z
N MET A 1 7.49 -35.65 -47.39
CA MET A 1 6.64 -34.45 -47.37
C MET A 1 7.52 -33.21 -47.17
N LYS A 2 7.97 -32.54 -48.24
CA LYS A 2 8.85 -31.36 -48.16
C LYS A 2 8.00 -30.12 -47.89
N ARG A 3 7.97 -29.62 -46.65
CA ARG A 3 7.34 -28.33 -46.34
C ARG A 3 8.21 -27.21 -46.91
N GLY A 4 7.68 -26.42 -47.84
CA GLY A 4 8.39 -25.29 -48.44
C GLY A 4 8.71 -24.19 -47.41
N PRO A 5 9.74 -23.37 -47.63
CA PRO A 5 10.21 -22.36 -46.68
C PRO A 5 9.12 -21.38 -46.21
N GLY A 6 8.11 -21.11 -47.04
CA GLY A 6 6.96 -20.28 -46.67
C GLY A 6 6.06 -20.89 -45.58
N ALA A 7 5.93 -22.21 -45.51
CA ALA A 7 5.13 -22.89 -44.49
C ALA A 7 5.82 -22.86 -43.11
N THR A 8 7.16 -22.92 -43.08
CA THR A 8 7.96 -22.75 -41.86
C THR A 8 7.95 -21.31 -41.35
N VAL A 9 8.01 -20.32 -42.24
CA VAL A 9 7.92 -18.89 -41.86
C VAL A 9 6.52 -18.54 -41.32
N ALA A 10 5.47 -19.03 -41.97
CA ALA A 10 4.09 -18.85 -41.48
C ALA A 10 3.89 -19.50 -40.09
N GLY A 11 4.44 -20.70 -39.88
CA GLY A 11 4.41 -21.37 -38.57
C GLY A 11 5.11 -20.56 -37.48
N LEU A 12 6.29 -20.01 -37.77
CA LEU A 12 7.03 -19.17 -36.82
C LEU A 12 6.28 -17.86 -36.49
N MET A 13 5.66 -17.22 -37.48
CA MET A 13 4.87 -16.00 -37.26
C MET A 13 3.65 -16.25 -36.38
N VAL A 14 2.97 -17.39 -36.52
CA VAL A 14 1.85 -17.78 -35.64
C VAL A 14 2.33 -17.99 -34.21
N ILE A 15 3.46 -18.66 -34.02
CA ILE A 15 4.03 -18.90 -32.68
C ILE A 15 4.39 -17.57 -32.00
N ILE A 16 5.03 -16.65 -32.73
CA ILE A 16 5.39 -15.32 -32.21
C ILE A 16 4.13 -14.53 -31.83
N ALA A 17 3.12 -14.49 -32.70
CA ALA A 17 1.86 -13.81 -32.41
C ALA A 17 1.16 -14.39 -31.16
N THR A 18 1.20 -15.71 -30.98
CA THR A 18 0.61 -16.39 -29.83
C THR A 18 1.35 -16.05 -28.54
N MET A 19 2.69 -16.04 -28.56
CA MET A 19 3.50 -15.66 -27.40
C MET A 19 3.27 -14.20 -26.99
N ILE A 20 3.19 -13.28 -27.96
CA ILE A 20 2.90 -11.87 -27.70
C ILE A 20 1.49 -11.71 -27.09
N GLY A 21 0.49 -12.42 -27.64
CA GLY A 21 -0.86 -12.41 -27.09
C GLY A 21 -0.93 -12.91 -25.64
N LEU A 22 -0.17 -13.95 -25.30
CA LEU A 22 -0.07 -14.49 -23.94
C LEU A 22 0.58 -13.48 -22.97
N VAL A 23 1.66 -12.82 -23.39
CA VAL A 23 2.34 -11.82 -22.55
C VAL A 23 1.42 -10.64 -22.27
N ILE A 24 0.79 -10.06 -23.30
CA ILE A 24 -0.11 -8.91 -23.15
C ILE A 24 -1.37 -9.30 -22.35
N GLY A 25 -1.89 -10.52 -22.55
CA GLY A 25 -3.08 -11.03 -21.86
C GLY A 25 -2.83 -11.43 -20.39
N SER A 26 -1.60 -11.77 -20.02
CA SER A 26 -1.26 -12.20 -18.66
C SER A 26 -1.52 -11.13 -17.61
N VAL A 27 -1.20 -9.87 -17.91
CA VAL A 27 -1.35 -8.73 -16.99
C VAL A 27 -2.83 -8.45 -16.65
N PRO A 28 -3.76 -8.27 -17.61
CA PRO A 28 -5.18 -8.04 -17.29
C PRO A 28 -5.82 -9.26 -16.63
N LEU A 29 -5.44 -10.50 -17.01
CA LEU A 29 -5.93 -11.72 -16.37
C LEU A 29 -5.50 -11.79 -14.90
N TYR A 30 -4.23 -11.49 -14.61
CA TYR A 30 -3.70 -11.43 -13.24
C TYR A 30 -4.40 -10.33 -12.42
N ARG A 31 -4.60 -9.13 -13.01
CA ARG A 31 -5.35 -8.06 -12.36
C ARG A 31 -6.80 -8.45 -12.07
N ALA A 32 -7.48 -9.15 -12.98
CA ALA A 32 -8.84 -9.63 -12.77
C ALA A 32 -8.90 -10.69 -11.66
N PHE A 33 -7.93 -11.61 -11.63
CA PHE A 33 -7.78 -12.60 -10.58
C PHE A 33 -7.52 -11.95 -9.21
N CYS A 34 -6.57 -11.01 -9.12
CA CYS A 34 -6.29 -10.26 -7.89
C CYS A 34 -7.51 -9.44 -7.43
N LYS A 35 -8.28 -8.88 -8.36
CA LYS A 35 -9.52 -8.13 -8.05
C LYS A 35 -10.63 -9.04 -7.51
N ALA A 36 -10.72 -10.28 -8.00
CA ALA A 36 -11.72 -11.25 -7.57
C ALA A 36 -11.36 -11.94 -6.24
N THR A 37 -10.08 -12.25 -6.04
CA THR A 37 -9.60 -12.98 -4.86
C THR A 37 -9.16 -12.06 -3.73
N GLY A 38 -8.78 -10.81 -4.03
CA GLY A 38 -8.29 -9.84 -3.05
C GLY A 38 -6.86 -10.09 -2.59
N ILE A 39 -6.10 -10.94 -3.28
CA ILE A 39 -4.72 -11.29 -2.91
C ILE A 39 -3.72 -10.39 -3.67
N GLY A 40 -2.82 -9.73 -2.94
CA GLY A 40 -1.59 -9.15 -3.49
C GLY A 40 -1.71 -7.79 -4.19
N GLY A 41 -2.73 -6.97 -3.90
CA GLY A 41 -2.82 -5.58 -4.36
C GLY A 41 -2.90 -4.61 -3.18
N PRO A 42 -2.36 -3.38 -3.29
CA PRO A 42 -2.59 -2.36 -2.29
C PRO A 42 -4.10 -2.12 -2.14
N PRO A 43 -4.59 -1.83 -0.93
CA PRO A 43 -6.00 -1.52 -0.70
C PRO A 43 -6.48 -0.45 -1.69
N LYS A 44 -7.72 -0.58 -2.18
CA LYS A 44 -8.29 0.37 -3.14
C LYS A 44 -8.26 1.76 -2.51
N GLN A 45 -7.62 2.72 -3.20
CA GLN A 45 -7.89 4.14 -2.97
C GLN A 45 -9.32 4.40 -3.46
N VAL A 46 -10.30 4.29 -2.55
CA VAL A 46 -11.69 4.62 -2.86
C VAL A 46 -11.83 6.13 -2.71
N ALA A 47 -12.10 6.83 -3.81
CA ALA A 47 -12.24 8.28 -3.86
C ALA A 47 -13.57 8.81 -3.29
N ALA A 48 -14.36 7.98 -2.62
CA ALA A 48 -15.67 8.36 -2.09
C ALA A 48 -15.64 8.26 -0.56
N ALA A 49 -15.93 9.39 0.09
CA ALA A 49 -16.27 9.42 1.50
C ALA A 49 -17.35 8.37 1.76
N SER A 50 -17.17 7.61 2.84
CA SER A 50 -18.15 6.64 3.32
C SER A 50 -19.45 7.38 3.67
N GLU A 51 -20.44 7.38 2.77
CA GLU A 51 -21.79 7.89 3.06
C GLU A 51 -22.55 7.01 4.07
N LEU A 52 -21.95 5.91 4.54
CA LEU A 52 -22.56 4.97 5.47
C LEU A 52 -21.61 4.71 6.65
N VAL A 53 -21.60 5.63 7.61
CA VAL A 53 -21.04 5.37 8.94
C VAL A 53 -21.83 4.23 9.56
N SER A 54 -21.18 3.11 9.81
CA SER A 54 -21.81 1.95 10.44
C SER A 54 -21.80 2.13 11.96
N GLU A 55 -22.83 1.68 12.66
CA GLU A 55 -22.83 1.58 14.14
C GLU A 55 -21.85 0.51 14.68
N ARG A 56 -21.15 -0.20 13.78
CA ARG A 56 -20.16 -1.21 14.16
C ARG A 56 -18.87 -0.55 14.61
N MET A 57 -18.56 -0.72 15.89
CA MET A 57 -17.28 -0.35 16.49
C MET A 57 -16.21 -1.37 16.14
N VAL A 58 -15.05 -0.89 15.72
CA VAL A 58 -13.84 -1.70 15.53
C VAL A 58 -12.71 -1.16 16.39
N THR A 59 -11.87 -2.07 16.91
CA THR A 59 -10.65 -1.69 17.63
C THR A 59 -9.48 -1.76 16.66
N ILE A 60 -8.83 -0.63 16.45
CA ILE A 60 -7.62 -0.53 15.63
C ILE A 60 -6.43 -0.51 16.58
N ARG A 61 -5.41 -1.32 16.26
CA ARG A 61 -4.13 -1.37 16.96
C ARG A 61 -3.08 -0.72 16.08
N PHE A 62 -2.34 0.22 16.63
CA PHE A 62 -1.26 0.90 15.94
C PHE A 62 0.07 0.27 16.31
N ASP A 63 0.80 -0.17 15.29
CA ASP A 63 2.17 -0.66 15.40
C ASP A 63 3.10 0.32 14.68
N ALA A 64 4.28 0.52 15.24
CA ALA A 64 5.30 1.43 14.76
C ALA A 64 6.66 0.75 14.87
N SER A 65 7.29 0.53 13.72
CA SER A 65 8.64 -0.06 13.62
C SER A 65 9.52 0.80 12.74
N VAL A 66 10.80 0.89 13.09
CA VAL A 66 11.82 1.60 12.30
C VAL A 66 12.74 0.61 11.60
N ALA A 67 13.24 0.98 10.42
CA ALA A 67 14.19 0.17 9.67
C ALA A 67 15.52 0.02 10.44
N LYS A 68 16.19 -1.12 10.26
CA LYS A 68 17.51 -1.37 10.88
C LYS A 68 18.53 -0.36 10.33
N GLY A 69 19.11 0.43 11.22
CA GLY A 69 20.08 1.49 10.87
C GLY A 69 19.48 2.90 10.78
N LEU A 70 18.15 3.04 10.82
CA LEU A 70 17.49 4.34 10.97
C LEU A 70 17.46 4.69 12.47
N ALA A 71 18.25 5.69 12.87
CA ALA A 71 18.34 6.15 14.25
C ALA A 71 17.15 7.05 14.64
N TRP A 72 15.94 6.59 14.34
CA TRP A 72 14.69 7.27 14.69
C TRP A 72 13.96 6.53 15.80
N ARG A 73 13.30 7.29 16.67
CA ARG A 73 12.27 6.76 17.56
C ARG A 73 10.92 7.11 16.96
N PHE A 74 10.18 6.10 16.54
CA PHE A 74 8.83 6.25 15.99
C PHE A 74 7.84 5.52 16.87
N THR A 75 6.89 6.25 17.45
CA THR A 75 5.90 5.69 18.39
C THR A 75 4.52 6.28 18.15
N PRO A 76 3.45 5.48 18.21
CA PRO A 76 2.09 6.00 18.20
C PRO A 76 1.80 6.69 19.54
N GLN A 77 1.02 7.78 19.52
CA GLN A 77 0.54 8.39 20.78
C GLN A 77 -0.43 7.45 21.52
N VAL A 78 -1.24 6.71 20.77
CA VAL A 78 -2.19 5.72 21.29
C VAL A 78 -1.97 4.37 20.62
N ARG A 79 -1.87 3.29 21.42
CA ARG A 79 -1.65 1.94 20.88
C ARG A 79 -2.92 1.28 20.37
N GLU A 80 -4.05 1.60 20.97
CA GLU A 80 -5.35 1.06 20.56
C GLU A 80 -6.39 2.19 20.55
N MET A 81 -7.25 2.20 19.54
CA MET A 81 -8.35 3.15 19.42
C MET A 81 -9.61 2.45 18.93
N ARG A 82 -10.75 2.78 19.54
CA ARG A 82 -12.06 2.30 19.12
C ARG A 82 -12.69 3.33 18.20
N VAL A 83 -13.01 2.92 16.97
CA VAL A 83 -13.55 3.80 15.93
C VAL A 83 -14.80 3.18 15.33
N ARG A 84 -15.67 4.02 14.76
CA ARG A 84 -16.80 3.55 13.95
C ARG A 84 -16.31 3.31 12.53
N LEU A 85 -16.75 2.21 11.93
CA LEU A 85 -16.44 1.94 10.52
C LEU A 85 -17.06 3.03 9.64
N GLY A 86 -16.23 3.69 8.82
CA GLY A 86 -16.68 4.76 7.93
C GLY A 86 -16.58 6.17 8.52
N GLU A 87 -16.09 6.32 9.75
CA GLU A 87 -15.83 7.62 10.41
C GLU A 87 -14.39 8.06 10.16
N ASP A 88 -14.22 9.28 9.61
CA ASP A 88 -12.91 9.91 9.46
C ASP A 88 -12.26 10.09 10.84
N THR A 89 -11.21 9.31 11.11
CA THR A 89 -10.49 9.33 12.38
C THR A 89 -9.04 9.74 12.18
N LEU A 90 -8.49 10.48 13.14
CA LEU A 90 -7.10 10.93 13.14
C LEU A 90 -6.31 10.22 14.24
N ALA A 91 -5.18 9.60 13.87
CA ALA A 91 -4.18 9.08 14.80
C ALA A 91 -2.88 9.85 14.62
N VAL A 92 -2.21 10.17 15.73
CA VAL A 92 -0.94 10.91 15.72
C VAL A 92 0.20 9.99 16.10
N PHE A 93 1.28 10.06 15.33
CA PHE A 93 2.54 9.41 15.62
C PHE A 93 3.61 10.46 15.93
N THR A 94 4.54 10.12 16.80
CA THR A 94 5.68 10.96 17.13
C THR A 94 6.95 10.33 16.57
N ALA A 95 7.71 11.12 15.82
CA ALA A 95 9.01 10.74 15.27
C ALA A 95 10.10 11.64 15.86
N THR A 96 11.16 11.04 16.41
CA THR A 96 12.33 11.76 16.94
C THR A 96 13.61 11.25 16.30
N ASN A 97 14.44 12.14 15.78
CA ASN A 97 15.78 11.79 15.32
C ASN A 97 16.74 11.69 16.52
N LEU A 98 17.28 10.49 16.77
CA LEU A 98 18.22 10.22 17.87
C LEU A 98 19.69 10.32 17.45
N SER A 99 19.96 10.61 16.18
CA SER A 99 21.33 10.78 15.68
C SER A 99 21.84 12.21 15.83
N GLU A 100 23.15 12.38 15.71
CA GLU A 100 23.83 13.67 15.71
C GLU A 100 23.87 14.33 14.31
N GLN A 101 23.25 13.71 13.30
CA GLN A 101 23.23 14.21 11.93
C GLN A 101 21.80 14.34 11.40
N PRO A 102 21.55 15.20 10.39
CA PRO A 102 20.27 15.20 9.72
C PRO A 102 20.01 13.84 9.07
N VAL A 103 18.84 13.27 9.32
CA VAL A 103 18.46 11.97 8.75
C VAL A 103 17.18 12.15 7.96
N THR A 104 17.17 11.64 6.73
CA THR A 104 15.99 11.58 5.89
C THR A 104 15.32 10.22 6.06
N GLY A 105 14.02 10.24 6.33
CA GLY A 105 13.21 9.03 6.43
C GLY A 105 11.93 9.16 5.60
N ASN A 106 11.46 8.01 5.12
CA ASN A 106 10.14 7.88 4.52
C ASN A 106 9.37 6.81 5.31
N ALA A 107 8.15 7.15 5.74
CA ALA A 107 7.29 6.20 6.43
C ALA A 107 6.51 5.37 5.42
N VAL A 108 6.43 4.06 5.61
CA VAL A 108 5.57 3.17 4.79
C VAL A 108 4.57 2.51 5.72
N PHE A 109 3.32 2.38 5.29
CA PHE A 109 2.26 1.78 6.11
C PHE A 109 1.73 0.48 5.49
N ASN A 110 1.23 -0.40 6.35
CA ASN A 110 0.46 -1.58 5.98
C ASN A 110 -0.74 -1.73 6.92
N ALA A 111 -1.87 -2.22 6.42
CA ALA A 111 -3.07 -2.50 7.20
C ALA A 111 -3.37 -4.01 7.15
N THR A 112 -3.40 -4.66 8.30
CA THR A 112 -3.68 -6.10 8.44
C THR A 112 -4.86 -6.29 9.39
N PRO A 113 -5.78 -7.25 9.14
CA PRO A 113 -5.87 -8.20 8.01
C PRO A 113 -6.33 -7.57 6.69
N ASP A 114 -5.94 -8.15 5.54
CA ASP A 114 -6.31 -7.69 4.19
C ASP A 114 -7.82 -7.49 3.99
N LYS A 115 -8.65 -8.26 4.71
CA LYS A 115 -10.12 -8.13 4.71
C LYS A 115 -10.60 -6.74 5.17
N ILE A 116 -9.79 -6.03 5.96
CA ILE A 116 -10.08 -4.67 6.44
C ILE A 116 -9.51 -3.60 5.50
N GLY A 117 -8.56 -3.93 4.62
CA GLY A 117 -8.01 -2.99 3.63
C GLY A 117 -9.04 -2.39 2.67
N ARG A 118 -10.22 -2.99 2.55
CA ARG A 118 -11.37 -2.44 1.81
C ARG A 118 -12.20 -1.42 2.59
N TYR A 119 -12.01 -1.33 3.90
CA TYR A 119 -12.62 -0.32 4.77
C TYR A 119 -11.63 0.80 5.08
N VAL A 120 -10.34 0.47 5.27
CA VAL A 120 -9.24 1.45 5.43
C VAL A 120 -8.83 2.03 4.08
N ALA A 121 -9.64 2.94 3.56
CA ALA A 121 -9.53 3.41 2.17
C ALA A 121 -8.69 4.68 2.00
N LYS A 122 -8.56 5.52 3.02
CA LYS A 122 -8.00 6.87 2.88
C LYS A 122 -7.01 7.21 3.99
N ILE A 123 -5.80 6.71 3.85
CA ILE A 123 -4.67 7.15 4.66
C ILE A 123 -4.05 8.38 3.99
N GLN A 124 -4.43 9.60 4.41
CA GLN A 124 -3.66 10.78 4.01
C GLN A 124 -2.36 10.78 4.78
N CYS A 125 -1.26 10.61 4.06
CA CYS A 125 0.00 10.23 4.65
C CYS A 125 1.10 11.13 4.10
N PHE A 126 1.80 11.80 5.02
CA PHE A 126 3.21 12.16 4.89
C PHE A 126 4.09 10.98 4.46
N CYS A 127 3.57 9.76 4.52
CA CYS A 127 4.22 8.52 4.09
C CYS A 127 4.70 8.52 2.62
N PHE A 128 4.30 9.48 1.79
CA PHE A 128 4.82 9.60 0.42
C PHE A 128 5.85 10.72 0.23
N THR A 129 6.15 11.51 1.28
CA THR A 129 7.12 12.59 1.22
C THR A 129 8.29 12.30 2.16
N GLU A 130 9.50 12.42 1.64
CA GLU A 130 10.72 12.36 2.44
C GLU A 130 10.67 13.45 3.52
N GLN A 131 10.82 13.05 4.77
CA GLN A 131 10.95 13.97 5.90
C GLN A 131 12.40 13.99 6.35
N VAL A 132 12.99 15.17 6.36
CA VAL A 132 14.33 15.41 6.91
C VAL A 132 14.16 15.88 8.33
N LEU A 133 14.69 15.12 9.29
CA LEU A 133 14.70 15.51 10.70
C LEU A 133 16.11 15.92 11.11
N GLN A 134 16.24 17.09 11.71
CA GLN A 134 17.47 17.57 12.31
C GLN A 134 17.84 16.74 13.56
N PRO A 135 19.10 16.78 14.01
CA PRO A 135 19.53 16.08 15.22
C PRO A 135 18.67 16.45 16.44
N GLY A 136 18.08 15.45 17.11
CA GLY A 136 17.22 15.65 18.28
C GLY A 136 15.82 16.22 17.97
N GLU A 137 15.51 16.52 16.72
CA GLU A 137 14.21 17.07 16.33
C GLU A 137 13.10 16.03 16.54
N THR A 138 11.99 16.48 17.11
CA THR A 138 10.79 15.68 17.30
C THR A 138 9.63 16.33 16.56
N VAL A 139 8.93 15.56 15.74
CA VAL A 139 7.77 16.02 14.99
C VAL A 139 6.57 15.12 15.20
N GLU A 140 5.38 15.71 15.13
CA GLU A 140 4.11 14.99 15.13
C GLU A 140 3.66 14.75 13.70
N MET A 141 3.34 13.48 13.40
CA MET A 141 2.91 13.01 12.09
C MET A 141 1.45 12.53 12.22
N PRO A 142 0.47 13.40 11.92
CA PRO A 142 -0.93 13.00 11.92
C PRO A 142 -1.23 12.11 10.71
N VAL A 143 -2.04 11.08 10.94
CA VAL A 143 -2.48 10.10 9.97
C VAL A 143 -4.00 9.99 10.07
N THR A 144 -4.71 10.43 9.05
CA THR A 144 -6.17 10.29 8.96
C THR A 144 -6.50 8.98 8.25
N PHE A 145 -7.48 8.24 8.73
CA PHE A 145 -8.01 7.02 8.11
C PHE A 145 -9.53 6.92 8.30
N VAL A 146 -10.18 5.99 7.58
CA VAL A 146 -11.64 5.78 7.52
C VAL A 146 -11.95 4.29 7.62
#